data_AF-A0A7G1PH99-F1
#
_entry.id   AF-A0A7G1PH99-F1
#
_cell.length_a   1.000
_cell.length_b   1.000
_cell.length_c   1.000
_cell.angle_alpha   90.00
_cell.angle_beta   90.00
_cell.angle_gamma   90.00
#
_symmetry.space_group_name_H-M   'P 1'
#
loop_
_entity.id
_entity.type
_entity.pdbx_description
1 polymer ?
#
loop_
_entity_poly.entity_id
_entity_poly.type
_entity_poly.pdbx_seq_one_letter_code
_entity_poly.pdbx_strand_id
1 'polypeptide(L)'
;MASRDEEQRVQEAVQRHVRRRAFAEAEQVISLVLADPQVQEARAQVEAAETELGMELSARLQSFQDRYDQAVRDGDVARLTGICPGKHGRWGRICVLDDGHEVSMEEPHWGRNSEGQPIAWVGSAPDDW
;
A
#
# COMPACT_ATOMS: atom_id res chain seq x y z
N MET A 1 -3.46 51.30 3.27
CA MET A 1 -3.79 49.99 3.89
C MET A 1 -4.05 48.89 2.86
N ALA A 2 -4.59 49.17 1.67
CA ALA A 2 -4.85 48.14 0.64
C ALA A 2 -3.60 47.42 0.04
N SER A 3 -2.43 48.07 -0.02
CA SER A 3 -1.27 47.46 -0.70
C SER A 3 -0.59 46.33 0.09
N ARG A 4 -0.71 46.32 1.42
CA ARG A 4 -0.16 45.24 2.27
C ARG A 4 -0.96 43.94 2.13
N ASP A 5 -2.28 44.04 1.99
CA ASP A 5 -3.17 42.89 1.73
C ASP A 5 -2.98 42.32 0.32
N GLU A 6 -2.61 43.17 -0.64
CA GLU A 6 -2.28 42.73 -2.00
C GLU A 6 -0.90 42.05 -2.04
N GLU A 7 0.11 42.63 -1.38
CA GLU A 7 1.43 41.99 -1.21
C GLU A 7 1.33 40.62 -0.52
N GLN A 8 0.53 40.53 0.54
CA GLN A 8 0.36 39.27 1.28
C GLN A 8 -0.33 38.20 0.41
N ARG A 9 -1.36 38.57 -0.36
CA ARG A 9 -2.02 37.66 -1.31
C ARG A 9 -1.09 37.21 -2.44
N VAL A 10 -0.25 38.11 -2.96
CA VAL A 10 0.76 37.77 -3.97
C VAL A 10 1.80 36.82 -3.38
N GLN A 11 2.28 37.06 -2.17
CA GLN A 11 3.23 36.16 -1.49
C GLN A 11 2.64 34.76 -1.26
N GLU A 12 1.40 34.65 -0.80
CA GLU A 12 0.73 33.35 -0.63
C GLU A 12 0.53 32.62 -1.96
N ALA A 13 0.18 33.33 -3.03
CA ALA A 13 0.05 32.76 -4.36
C ALA A 13 1.39 32.24 -4.90
N VAL A 14 2.47 32.99 -4.71
CA VAL A 14 3.84 32.57 -5.06
C VAL A 14 4.24 31.33 -4.25
N GLN A 15 4.01 31.31 -2.93
CA GLN A 15 4.31 30.16 -2.08
C GLN A 15 3.51 28.90 -2.48
N ARG A 16 2.25 29.07 -2.86
CA ARG A 16 1.43 27.96 -3.38
C ARG A 16 1.95 27.45 -4.71
N HIS A 17 2.36 28.35 -5.60
CA HIS A 17 2.92 28.00 -6.90
C HIS A 17 4.26 27.25 -6.76
N VAL A 18 5.17 27.74 -5.91
CA VAL A 18 6.46 27.09 -5.62
C VAL A 18 6.24 25.68 -5.07
N ARG A 19 5.33 25.51 -4.09
CA ARG A 19 5.00 24.17 -3.57
C ARG A 19 4.47 23.25 -4.65
N ARG A 20 3.50 23.68 -5.45
CA ARG A 20 2.95 22.86 -6.55
C ARG A 20 4.02 22.46 -7.56
N ARG A 21 4.92 23.37 -7.90
CA ARG A 21 6.03 23.08 -8.80
C ARG A 21 6.98 22.05 -8.21
N ALA A 22 7.34 22.17 -6.94
CA ALA A 22 8.18 21.19 -6.26
C ALA A 22 7.52 19.80 -6.23
N PHE A 23 6.21 19.72 -6.00
CA PHE A 23 5.47 18.46 -6.10
C PHE A 23 5.48 17.89 -7.52
N ALA A 24 5.22 18.70 -8.54
CA ALA A 24 5.24 18.25 -9.93
C ALA A 24 6.64 17.75 -10.36
N GLU A 25 7.70 18.43 -9.91
CA GLU A 25 9.08 18.00 -10.16
C GLU A 25 9.38 16.67 -9.45
N ALA A 26 8.92 16.50 -8.21
CA ALA A 26 9.05 15.23 -7.49
C ALA A 26 8.27 14.09 -8.16
N GLU A 27 7.01 14.32 -8.56
CA GLU A 27 6.19 13.36 -9.32
C GLU A 27 6.88 12.95 -10.63
N GLN A 28 7.51 13.89 -11.32
CA GLN A 28 8.24 13.60 -12.56
C GLN A 28 9.46 12.70 -12.29
N VAL A 29 10.25 13.01 -11.27
CA VAL A 29 11.42 12.19 -10.89
C VAL A 29 10.99 10.79 -10.46
N ILE A 30 9.95 10.69 -9.63
CA ILE A 30 9.39 9.39 -9.20
C ILE A 30 8.91 8.61 -10.41
N SER A 31 8.17 9.25 -11.32
CA SER A 31 7.68 8.60 -12.53
C SER A 31 8.81 8.08 -13.42
N LEU A 32 9.93 8.82 -13.52
CA LEU A 32 11.11 8.39 -14.27
C LEU A 32 11.78 7.17 -13.62
N VAL A 33 11.94 7.16 -12.30
CA VAL A 33 12.49 6.01 -11.57
C VAL A 33 11.57 4.80 -11.71
N LEU A 34 10.26 4.98 -11.55
CA LEU A 34 9.30 3.89 -11.71
C LEU A 34 9.24 3.39 -13.16
N ALA A 35 9.49 4.23 -14.16
CA ALA A 35 9.56 3.84 -15.56
C ALA A 35 10.91 3.19 -15.96
N ASP A 36 11.91 3.20 -15.07
CA ASP A 36 13.20 2.57 -15.32
C ASP A 36 13.01 1.06 -15.58
N PRO A 37 13.56 0.50 -16.67
CA PRO A 37 13.40 -0.91 -17.00
C PRO A 37 13.88 -1.86 -15.90
N GLN A 38 14.94 -1.53 -15.16
CA GLN A 38 15.45 -2.36 -14.07
C GLN A 38 14.50 -2.34 -12.87
N VAL A 39 13.88 -1.19 -12.59
CA VAL A 39 12.86 -1.08 -11.55
C VAL A 39 11.61 -1.87 -11.94
N GLN A 40 11.21 -1.83 -13.21
CA GLN A 40 10.10 -2.65 -13.72
C GLN A 40 10.41 -4.14 -13.67
N GLU A 41 11.63 -4.54 -14.02
CA GLU A 41 12.06 -5.94 -13.94
C GLU A 41 12.10 -6.44 -12.50
N ALA A 42 12.68 -5.67 -11.57
CA ALA A 42 12.70 -6.00 -10.15
C ALA A 42 11.27 -6.12 -9.59
N ARG A 43 10.37 -5.20 -9.97
CA ARG A 43 8.95 -5.28 -9.61
C ARG A 43 8.31 -6.58 -10.11
N ALA A 44 8.52 -6.94 -11.38
CA ALA A 44 7.95 -8.16 -11.95
C ALA A 44 8.48 -9.43 -11.25
N GLN A 45 9.77 -9.44 -10.89
CA GLN A 45 10.38 -10.54 -10.12
C GLN A 45 9.77 -10.67 -8.72
N VAL A 46 9.55 -9.54 -8.03
CA VAL A 46 8.87 -9.52 -6.73
C VAL A 46 7.44 -10.01 -6.85
N GLU A 47 6.66 -9.48 -7.79
CA GLU A 47 5.25 -9.89 -8.01
C GLU A 47 5.16 -11.41 -8.33
N ALA A 48 6.10 -11.95 -9.10
CA ALA A 48 6.17 -13.39 -9.38
C ALA A 48 6.49 -14.21 -8.12
N ALA A 49 7.48 -13.79 -7.33
CA ALA A 49 7.88 -14.48 -6.10
C ALA A 49 6.76 -14.45 -5.04
N GLU A 50 6.08 -13.31 -4.87
CA GLU A 50 4.93 -13.17 -3.96
C GLU A 50 3.76 -14.06 -4.39
N THR A 51 3.54 -14.23 -5.69
CA THR A 51 2.50 -15.12 -6.24
C THR A 51 2.87 -16.59 -6.04
N GLU A 52 4.13 -16.97 -6.28
CA GLU A 52 4.62 -18.33 -6.05
C GLU A 52 4.52 -18.72 -4.57
N LEU A 53 5.02 -17.86 -3.68
CA LEU A 53 4.88 -18.03 -2.23
C LEU A 53 3.41 -18.06 -1.81
N GLY A 54 2.58 -17.26 -2.48
CA GLY A 54 1.13 -17.34 -2.48
C GLY A 54 0.65 -18.79 -2.68
N MET A 55 0.87 -19.32 -3.87
CA MET A 55 0.44 -20.68 -4.21
C MET A 55 0.93 -21.74 -3.22
N GLU A 56 2.19 -21.68 -2.78
CA GLU A 56 2.78 -22.62 -1.81
C GLU A 56 2.06 -22.60 -0.46
N LEU A 57 1.73 -21.41 0.05
CA LEU A 57 1.15 -21.25 1.38
C LEU A 57 -0.38 -21.30 1.39
N SER A 58 -1.02 -21.42 0.23
CA SER A 58 -2.48 -21.42 0.07
C SER A 58 -3.17 -22.38 1.04
N ALA A 59 -2.73 -23.64 1.12
CA ALA A 59 -3.36 -24.64 1.98
C ALA A 59 -3.31 -24.28 3.48
N ARG A 60 -2.25 -23.58 3.91
CA ARG A 60 -2.05 -23.16 5.30
C ARG A 60 -2.81 -21.86 5.61
N LEU A 61 -2.73 -20.88 4.70
CA LEU A 61 -3.17 -19.51 4.95
C LEU A 61 -4.59 -19.21 4.43
N GLN A 62 -5.23 -20.14 3.69
CA GLN A 62 -6.60 -19.95 3.18
C GLN A 62 -7.62 -19.62 4.29
N SER A 63 -7.45 -20.18 5.49
CA SER A 63 -8.31 -19.86 6.64
C SER A 63 -8.35 -18.36 6.97
N PHE A 64 -7.29 -17.62 6.68
CA PHE A 64 -7.25 -16.17 6.85
C PHE A 64 -8.11 -15.45 5.82
N GLN A 65 -8.03 -15.84 4.55
CA GLN A 65 -8.93 -15.33 3.52
C GLN A 65 -10.40 -15.66 3.85
N ASP A 66 -10.69 -16.86 4.33
CA ASP A 66 -12.06 -17.27 4.67
C ASP A 66 -12.65 -16.41 5.80
N ARG A 67 -11.83 -16.06 6.80
CA ARG A 67 -12.21 -15.15 7.90
C ARG A 67 -12.51 -13.74 7.39
N TYR A 68 -11.78 -13.27 6.38
CA TYR A 68 -12.05 -11.97 5.76
C TYR A 68 -13.34 -12.00 4.95
N ASP A 69 -13.51 -13.00 4.09
CA ASP A 69 -14.71 -13.14 3.28
C ASP A 69 -15.96 -13.26 4.18
N GLN A 70 -15.83 -13.94 5.32
CA GLN A 70 -16.90 -13.99 6.33
C GLN A 70 -17.16 -12.62 6.94
N ALA A 71 -16.14 -11.87 7.36
CA ALA A 71 -16.29 -10.52 7.91
C ALA A 71 -16.95 -9.56 6.92
N VAL A 72 -16.61 -9.64 5.62
CA VAL A 72 -17.25 -8.88 4.55
C VAL A 72 -18.71 -9.27 4.41
N ARG A 73 -19.03 -10.57 4.37
CA ARG A 73 -20.41 -11.07 4.28
C ARG A 73 -21.27 -10.62 5.46
N ASP A 74 -20.71 -10.63 6.66
CA ASP A 74 -21.42 -10.30 7.90
C ASP A 74 -21.44 -8.80 8.20
N GLY A 75 -20.68 -7.99 7.45
CA GLY A 75 -20.51 -6.57 7.74
C GLY A 75 -19.82 -6.30 9.08
N ASP A 76 -18.91 -7.18 9.50
CA ASP A 76 -18.17 -7.07 10.76
C ASP A 76 -17.07 -6.00 10.64
N VAL A 77 -17.48 -4.75 10.81
CA VAL A 77 -16.59 -3.58 10.70
C VAL A 77 -15.45 -3.67 11.70
N ALA A 78 -15.68 -4.16 12.92
CA ALA A 78 -14.63 -4.25 13.94
C ALA A 78 -13.48 -5.14 13.46
N ARG A 79 -13.82 -6.31 12.90
CA ARG A 79 -12.85 -7.23 12.32
C ARG A 79 -12.19 -6.71 11.05
N LEU A 80 -12.94 -6.01 10.20
CA LEU A 80 -12.41 -5.39 8.98
C LEU A 80 -11.50 -4.20 9.26
N THR A 81 -11.62 -3.57 10.44
CA THR A 81 -10.75 -2.49 10.89
C THR A 81 -9.56 -2.96 11.73
N GLY A 82 -9.44 -4.27 11.99
CA GLY A 82 -8.23 -4.86 12.56
C GLY A 82 -7.09 -4.74 11.56
N ILE A 83 -6.16 -3.82 11.80
CA ILE A 83 -5.03 -3.55 10.92
C ILE A 83 -3.73 -3.88 11.66
N CYS A 84 -2.82 -4.58 10.98
CA CYS A 84 -1.45 -4.76 11.43
C CYS A 84 -0.75 -3.37 11.44
N PRO A 85 -0.27 -2.86 12.58
CA PRO A 85 0.33 -1.52 12.66
C PRO A 85 1.52 -1.36 11.70
N GLY A 86 1.50 -0.31 10.86
CA GLY A 86 2.63 0.03 9.98
C GLY A 86 2.74 -0.79 8.69
N LYS A 87 1.68 -1.51 8.30
CA LYS A 87 1.61 -2.33 7.08
C LYS A 87 0.37 -1.98 6.27
N HIS A 88 0.49 -1.03 5.34
CA HIS A 88 -0.57 -0.75 4.36
C HIS A 88 -0.06 -1.22 3.01
N GLY A 89 -0.71 -2.22 2.45
CA GLY A 89 -0.33 -2.78 1.17
C GLY A 89 -1.38 -2.68 0.09
N ARG A 90 -0.91 -2.71 -1.15
CA ARG A 90 -1.64 -2.68 -2.43
C ARG A 90 -2.75 -3.71 -2.51
N TRP A 91 -2.57 -4.79 -1.75
CA TRP A 91 -3.42 -5.97 -1.74
C TRP A 91 -4.29 -6.08 -0.48
N GLY A 92 -4.27 -5.07 0.39
CA GLY A 92 -5.27 -4.93 1.43
C GLY A 92 -4.74 -4.29 2.69
N ARG A 93 -5.48 -3.29 3.15
CA ARG A 93 -5.51 -2.82 4.56
C ARG A 93 -5.99 -3.91 5.53
N ILE A 94 -6.04 -5.16 5.11
CA ILE A 94 -6.70 -6.25 5.79
C ILE A 94 -5.67 -7.35 5.97
N CYS A 95 -4.88 -7.17 7.02
CA CYS A 95 -4.16 -8.27 7.63
C CYS A 95 -5.23 -9.10 8.35
N VAL A 96 -5.69 -10.22 7.78
CA VAL A 96 -6.69 -11.08 8.47
C VAL A 96 -6.06 -11.96 9.55
N LEU A 97 -4.81 -11.70 9.88
CA LEU A 97 -4.05 -12.37 10.94
C LEU A 97 -4.47 -11.78 12.28
N ASP A 98 -4.27 -12.54 13.35
CA ASP A 98 -4.62 -12.09 14.69
C ASP A 98 -3.68 -10.94 15.12
N ASP A 99 -4.20 -10.00 15.91
CA ASP A 99 -3.40 -8.89 16.46
C ASP A 99 -2.11 -9.42 17.12
N GLY A 100 -0.96 -8.79 16.82
CA GLY A 100 0.34 -9.24 17.31
C GLY A 100 1.07 -10.21 16.37
N HIS A 101 0.49 -10.61 15.25
CA HIS A 101 1.20 -11.37 14.22
C HIS A 101 2.39 -10.57 13.63
N GLU A 102 2.28 -9.24 13.56
CA GLU A 102 3.32 -8.35 13.03
C GLU A 102 4.66 -8.41 13.79
N VAL A 103 4.67 -8.88 15.05
CA VAL A 103 5.90 -9.09 15.84
C VAL A 103 6.46 -10.50 15.71
N SER A 104 5.68 -11.45 15.19
CA SER A 104 6.11 -12.84 15.02
C SER A 104 7.12 -12.97 13.87
N MET A 105 7.00 -12.20 12.77
CA MET A 105 7.78 -12.35 11.54
C MET A 105 7.76 -13.78 10.92
N GLU A 106 7.04 -14.75 11.50
CA GLU A 106 7.08 -16.16 11.09
C GLU A 106 6.11 -16.49 9.95
N GLU A 107 5.05 -15.71 9.77
CA GLU A 107 4.12 -15.89 8.64
C GLU A 107 4.11 -14.63 7.76
N PRO A 108 4.06 -14.78 6.43
CA PRO A 108 3.87 -13.64 5.55
C PRO A 108 2.43 -13.15 5.63
N HIS A 109 2.24 -11.91 5.22
CA HIS A 109 0.90 -11.42 4.91
C HIS A 109 0.32 -12.20 3.74
N TRP A 110 -1.00 -12.25 3.66
CA TRP A 110 -1.71 -13.12 2.74
C TRP A 110 -3.00 -12.47 2.22
N GLY A 111 -3.31 -12.70 0.95
CA GLY A 111 -4.58 -12.31 0.36
C GLY A 111 -4.74 -12.80 -1.07
N ARG A 112 -5.52 -12.04 -1.85
CA ARG A 112 -5.68 -12.25 -3.30
C ARG A 112 -5.36 -10.97 -4.07
N ASN A 113 -4.72 -11.11 -5.22
CA ASN A 113 -4.51 -10.01 -6.15
C ASN A 113 -5.80 -9.63 -6.90
N SER A 114 -5.74 -8.63 -7.79
CA SER A 114 -6.89 -8.18 -8.58
C SER A 114 -7.46 -9.23 -9.54
N GLU A 115 -6.68 -10.24 -9.87
CA GLU A 115 -7.09 -11.38 -10.70
C GLU A 115 -7.66 -12.53 -9.86
N GLY A 116 -7.72 -12.37 -8.53
CA GLY A 116 -8.22 -13.37 -7.59
C GLY A 116 -7.21 -14.47 -7.25
N GLN A 117 -5.95 -14.34 -7.68
CA GLN A 117 -4.88 -15.30 -7.39
C GLN A 117 -4.31 -15.08 -5.99
N PRO A 118 -3.91 -16.16 -5.28
CA PRO A 118 -3.27 -16.04 -3.97
C PRO A 118 -1.96 -15.25 -4.05
N ILE A 119 -1.71 -14.42 -3.04
CA ILE A 119 -0.45 -13.68 -2.91
C ILE A 119 0.01 -13.66 -1.45
N ALA A 120 1.32 -13.85 -1.24
CA ALA A 120 1.96 -13.78 0.06
C ALA A 120 3.14 -12.80 0.03
N TRP A 121 3.27 -11.92 1.03
CA TRP A 121 4.33 -10.91 1.05
C TRP A 121 4.91 -10.68 2.46
N VAL A 122 6.17 -10.22 2.51
CA VAL A 122 6.89 -9.90 3.75
C VAL A 122 7.21 -8.40 3.76
N GLY A 123 6.85 -7.71 4.85
CA GLY A 123 7.11 -6.28 5.00
C GLY A 123 5.89 -5.40 4.66
N SER A 124 6.09 -4.07 4.66
CA SER A 124 5.04 -3.14 4.23
C SER A 124 4.95 -3.25 2.72
N ALA A 125 3.76 -3.43 2.16
CA ALA A 125 3.69 -3.49 0.71
C ALA A 125 4.12 -2.12 0.12
N PRO A 126 4.72 -2.11 -1.07
CA PRO A 126 5.53 -0.99 -1.56
C PRO A 126 4.76 0.29 -1.96
N ASP A 127 3.51 0.43 -1.53
CA ASP A 127 2.59 1.50 -1.88
C ASP A 127 2.13 2.35 -0.68
N ASP A 128 2.91 2.35 0.41
CA ASP A 128 2.82 3.39 1.45
C ASP A 128 3.31 4.76 0.90
N TRP A 129 2.51 5.40 0.05
CA TRP A 129 2.54 6.86 -0.23
C TRP A 129 1.17 7.41 -0.63
#